data_AF-A0A197ZXR1-F1
#
_entry.id   AF-A0A197ZXR1-F1
#
_cell.length_a   1.000
_cell.length_b   1.000
_cell.length_c   1.000
_cell.angle_alpha   90.00
_cell.angle_beta   90.00
_cell.angle_gamma   90.00
#
_symmetry.space_group_name_H-M   'P 1'
#
loop_
_entity.id
_entity.type
_entity.pdbx_description
1 polymer ?
#
loop_
_entity_poly.entity_id
_entity_poly.type
_entity_poly.pdbx_seq_one_letter_code
_entity_poly.pdbx_strand_id
1 'polypeptide(L)'
;MWNHRYIQKLLRYLSPASFAAIMIFLITVIALFTPPYIGMADNGDYFRILYSNGLYFNDPNYTNNYLGHFVKNYGVYQYFNENGATLFSSQSMFIKASLLINFLLFDSHIFDIRFQAGMYLILYAFAIYLFVEALTWKMSKKRGYLVSLLIIFVLGDTGYTAYFNSFYSESIVLIMTIFMVAAGILLYRKRYNDYLMVAVFVVSAIFLTTSKQQNAPVGMIIAVFGVFFLFIRKTRSFRAITATLLIAVFGIGIGSYVLIPQEFVNINKYHAMTRGVMMGSVNPEKTLESFGIDKQFAVLDETLYYNPYSSAAVDSNLMQEEFYNKYTVVSILVYYVLHPDQAGKMLNLAAQDAFSIRPHAMGNYEASTGKPFGSQTIFFSSYSLLKLWLAPKTFGFVILWVLIIIGLYMPSFVKSIKLRQRRNAVRLPLILMMITIGLSGIFVSIVGAGDADLAKHEFLFTLVFDLVTLITICDLIAKRLWIQEVEEDADIKAMQGGEFRA
;
A
#
# COMPACT_ATOMS: atom_id res chain seq x y z
N MET A 1 -18.48 -20.48 -34.40
CA MET A 1 -17.77 -21.75 -34.07
C MET A 1 -16.25 -21.73 -34.31
N TRP A 2 -15.68 -20.70 -34.97
CA TRP A 2 -14.23 -20.60 -35.25
C TRP A 2 -13.35 -20.09 -34.08
N ASN A 3 -13.91 -19.37 -33.09
CA ASN A 3 -13.11 -18.80 -31.99
C ASN A 3 -12.55 -19.83 -30.99
N HIS A 4 -13.20 -20.98 -30.82
CA HIS A 4 -12.86 -21.89 -29.73
C HIS A 4 -11.50 -22.59 -29.91
N ARG A 5 -11.13 -22.92 -31.17
CA ARG A 5 -9.85 -23.58 -31.51
C ARG A 5 -8.64 -22.65 -31.42
N TYR A 6 -8.79 -21.39 -31.78
CA TYR A 6 -7.71 -20.39 -31.67
C TYR A 6 -7.42 -20.03 -30.21
N ILE A 7 -8.47 -19.83 -29.41
CA ILE A 7 -8.33 -19.59 -27.97
C ILE A 7 -7.65 -20.79 -27.29
N GLN A 8 -8.03 -22.03 -27.65
CA GLN A 8 -7.37 -23.22 -27.11
C GLN A 8 -5.90 -23.36 -27.53
N LYS A 9 -5.53 -22.95 -28.75
CA LYS A 9 -4.12 -22.92 -29.19
C LYS A 9 -3.32 -21.85 -28.46
N LEU A 10 -3.87 -20.65 -28.26
CA LEU A 10 -3.21 -19.56 -27.52
C LEU A 10 -2.97 -19.96 -26.05
N LEU A 11 -3.99 -20.53 -25.38
CA LEU A 11 -3.92 -21.00 -23.99
C LEU A 11 -2.97 -22.20 -23.78
N ARG A 12 -2.54 -22.89 -24.85
CA ARG A 12 -1.53 -23.96 -24.74
C ARG A 12 -0.14 -23.39 -24.45
N TYR A 13 0.18 -22.21 -24.99
CA TYR A 13 1.49 -21.55 -24.87
C TYR A 13 1.53 -20.45 -23.82
N LEU A 14 0.38 -19.85 -23.47
CA LEU A 14 0.30 -18.83 -22.44
C LEU A 14 0.25 -19.47 -21.04
N SER A 15 1.10 -19.03 -20.11
CA SER A 15 0.97 -19.39 -18.70
C SER A 15 -0.16 -18.57 -18.06
N PRO A 16 -0.82 -19.07 -16.98
CA PRO A 16 -1.81 -18.28 -16.24
C PRO A 16 -1.25 -16.92 -15.76
N ALA A 17 0.04 -16.89 -15.39
CA ALA A 17 0.73 -15.66 -15.00
C ALA A 17 0.87 -14.66 -16.15
N SER A 18 1.31 -15.14 -17.33
CA SER A 18 1.41 -14.29 -18.53
C SER A 18 0.03 -13.78 -18.97
N PHE A 19 -1.00 -14.63 -18.87
CA PHE A 19 -2.38 -14.25 -19.18
C PHE A 19 -2.86 -13.08 -18.32
N ALA A 20 -2.71 -13.20 -16.99
CA ALA A 20 -3.11 -12.15 -16.07
C ALA A 20 -2.35 -10.84 -16.30
N ALA A 21 -1.02 -10.92 -16.44
CA ALA A 21 -0.18 -9.74 -16.68
C ALA A 21 -0.55 -9.02 -17.98
N ILE A 22 -0.75 -9.75 -19.09
CA ILE A 22 -1.13 -9.16 -20.38
C ILE A 22 -2.53 -8.55 -20.31
N MET A 23 -3.51 -9.24 -19.70
CA MET A 23 -4.88 -8.73 -19.62
C MET A 23 -4.96 -7.46 -18.77
N ILE A 24 -4.32 -7.45 -17.59
CA ILE A 24 -4.25 -6.25 -16.76
C ILE A 24 -3.52 -5.13 -17.51
N PHE A 25 -2.39 -5.44 -18.16
CA PHE A 25 -1.67 -4.46 -18.97
C PHE A 25 -2.59 -3.81 -20.02
N LEU A 26 -3.34 -4.61 -20.79
CA LEU A 26 -4.26 -4.10 -21.82
C LEU A 26 -5.40 -3.26 -21.22
N ILE A 27 -6.02 -3.73 -20.13
CA ILE A 27 -7.09 -2.98 -19.44
C ILE A 27 -6.57 -1.62 -18.98
N THR A 28 -5.39 -1.59 -18.36
CA THR A 28 -4.79 -0.35 -17.88
C THR A 28 -4.31 0.56 -19.01
N VAL A 29 -3.81 0.01 -20.13
CA VAL A 29 -3.50 0.80 -21.34
C VAL A 29 -4.76 1.51 -21.83
N ILE A 30 -5.88 0.79 -21.94
CA ILE A 30 -7.15 1.37 -22.39
C ILE A 30 -7.60 2.46 -21.41
N ALA A 31 -7.51 2.22 -20.10
CA ALA A 31 -7.94 3.19 -19.09
C ALA A 31 -7.09 4.48 -19.08
N LEU A 32 -5.75 4.34 -19.09
CA LEU A 32 -4.84 5.45 -18.77
C LEU A 32 -4.32 6.19 -20.00
N PHE A 33 -4.30 5.54 -21.17
CA PHE A 33 -3.65 6.06 -22.39
C PHE A 33 -4.61 6.26 -23.56
N THR A 34 -5.90 5.94 -23.41
CA THR A 34 -6.92 6.20 -24.43
C THR A 34 -7.92 7.24 -23.91
N PRO A 35 -8.26 8.29 -24.69
CA PRO A 35 -9.30 9.23 -24.31
C PRO A 35 -10.67 8.55 -24.09
N PRO A 36 -11.45 8.95 -23.06
CA PRO A 36 -11.11 9.93 -22.03
C PRO A 36 -10.06 9.38 -21.05
N TYR A 37 -8.94 10.10 -20.86
CA TYR A 37 -7.86 9.65 -20.00
C TYR A 37 -8.32 9.60 -18.55
N ILE A 38 -7.99 8.51 -17.87
CA ILE A 38 -8.32 8.31 -16.46
C ILE A 38 -7.07 8.58 -15.62
N GLY A 39 -7.22 9.40 -14.59
CA GLY A 39 -6.21 9.64 -13.56
C GLY A 39 -6.85 9.97 -12.22
N MET A 40 -6.09 10.46 -11.26
CA MET A 40 -6.63 10.96 -9.99
C MET A 40 -6.49 12.47 -9.91
N ALA A 41 -7.55 13.16 -9.48
CA ALA A 41 -7.50 14.58 -9.14
C ALA A 41 -6.60 14.83 -7.93
N ASP A 42 -6.01 16.02 -7.84
CA ASP A 42 -5.27 16.43 -6.65
C ASP A 42 -6.24 16.78 -5.51
N ASN A 43 -5.96 16.27 -4.32
CA ASN A 43 -6.66 16.57 -3.08
C ASN A 43 -5.92 17.61 -2.23
N GLY A 44 -4.93 18.29 -2.81
CA GLY A 44 -4.09 19.25 -2.13
C GLY A 44 -2.81 18.66 -1.57
N ASP A 45 -2.44 17.44 -1.94
CA ASP A 45 -1.18 16.84 -1.50
C ASP A 45 -0.10 16.82 -2.59
N TYR A 46 -0.43 17.08 -3.86
CA TYR A 46 0.57 17.03 -4.92
C TYR A 46 1.73 17.99 -4.67
N PHE A 47 1.47 19.18 -4.09
CA PHE A 47 2.50 20.18 -3.83
C PHE A 47 3.68 19.61 -3.01
N ARG A 48 3.41 18.63 -2.12
CA ARG A 48 4.38 17.96 -1.25
C ARG A 48 5.51 17.29 -2.04
N ILE A 49 5.22 16.82 -3.24
CA ILE A 49 6.18 16.08 -4.09
C ILE A 49 6.45 16.76 -5.43
N LEU A 50 5.51 17.56 -5.93
CA LEU A 50 5.59 18.20 -7.25
C LEU A 50 6.75 19.21 -7.31
N TYR A 51 6.75 20.19 -6.41
CA TYR A 51 7.74 21.26 -6.42
C TYR A 51 9.16 20.75 -6.17
N SER A 52 9.34 19.83 -5.21
CA SER A 52 10.65 19.25 -4.90
C SER A 52 11.24 18.41 -6.04
N ASN A 53 10.43 17.99 -7.01
CA ASN A 53 10.86 17.30 -8.23
C ASN A 53 11.00 18.21 -9.46
N GLY A 54 10.93 19.53 -9.28
CA GLY A 54 11.12 20.48 -10.38
C GLY A 54 9.88 20.66 -11.25
N LEU A 55 8.70 20.35 -10.72
CA LEU A 55 7.41 20.50 -11.40
C LEU A 55 6.54 21.55 -10.74
N TYR A 56 5.65 22.17 -11.50
CA TYR A 56 4.64 23.11 -11.00
C TYR A 56 3.30 22.96 -11.75
N PHE A 57 2.24 23.50 -11.16
CA PHE A 57 0.92 23.53 -11.79
C PHE A 57 0.92 24.54 -12.95
N ASN A 58 0.70 24.04 -14.17
CA ASN A 58 0.70 24.87 -15.39
C ASN A 58 -0.72 25.26 -15.85
N ASP A 59 -1.71 25.16 -14.95
CA ASP A 59 -3.11 25.49 -15.23
C ASP A 59 -3.52 26.75 -14.45
N PRO A 60 -3.84 27.87 -15.13
CA PRO A 60 -4.33 29.09 -14.49
C PRO A 60 -5.62 28.89 -13.68
N ASN A 61 -6.44 27.89 -14.04
CA ASN A 61 -7.69 27.54 -13.39
C ASN A 61 -7.55 26.36 -12.42
N TYR A 62 -6.33 26.06 -11.96
CA TYR A 62 -6.06 24.91 -11.10
C TYR A 62 -6.99 24.82 -9.88
N THR A 63 -7.30 25.95 -9.26
CA THR A 63 -8.22 26.04 -8.11
C THR A 63 -9.62 25.49 -8.42
N ASN A 64 -10.08 25.60 -9.68
CA ASN A 64 -11.36 25.06 -10.12
C ASN A 64 -11.31 23.55 -10.45
N ASN A 65 -10.11 23.00 -10.63
CA ASN A 65 -9.88 21.58 -10.93
C ASN A 65 -9.51 20.76 -9.68
N TYR A 66 -9.12 21.43 -8.59
CA TYR A 66 -8.87 20.84 -7.27
C TYR A 66 -10.00 19.89 -6.87
N LEU A 67 -9.66 18.67 -6.41
CA LEU A 67 -10.56 17.53 -6.12
C LEU A 67 -11.41 17.01 -7.30
N GLY A 68 -11.86 17.87 -8.21
CA GLY A 68 -12.90 17.53 -9.17
C GLY A 68 -12.41 16.96 -10.49
N HIS A 69 -11.23 17.36 -10.97
CA HIS A 69 -10.75 16.99 -12.30
C HIS A 69 -9.29 16.52 -12.28
N PHE A 70 -9.02 15.50 -13.09
CA PHE A 70 -7.67 15.03 -13.36
C PHE A 70 -6.92 16.03 -14.25
N VAL A 71 -5.67 16.36 -13.88
CA VAL A 71 -4.78 17.20 -14.67
C VAL A 71 -3.67 16.32 -15.25
N LYS A 72 -3.52 16.34 -16.57
CA LYS A 72 -2.53 15.52 -17.29
C LYS A 72 -1.16 16.18 -17.43
N ASN A 73 -1.14 17.49 -17.61
CA ASN A 73 0.05 18.25 -17.99
C ASN A 73 0.51 19.16 -16.85
N TYR A 74 1.82 19.15 -16.60
CA TYR A 74 2.48 19.95 -15.59
C TYR A 74 3.63 20.73 -16.20
N GLY A 75 4.00 21.85 -15.58
CA GLY A 75 5.12 22.67 -16.03
C GLY A 75 6.42 22.18 -15.41
N VAL A 76 7.52 22.25 -16.15
CA VAL A 76 8.88 21.93 -15.68
C VAL A 76 9.64 23.21 -15.41
N TYR A 77 10.18 23.37 -14.20
CA TYR A 77 11.03 24.52 -13.86
C TYR A 77 12.29 24.53 -14.73
N GLN A 78 12.53 25.66 -15.41
CA GLN A 78 13.72 25.87 -16.25
C GLN A 78 14.86 26.58 -15.50
N TYR A 79 14.55 27.17 -14.34
CA TYR A 79 15.46 27.98 -13.54
C TYR A 79 15.49 27.48 -12.09
N PHE A 80 16.22 28.19 -11.23
CA PHE A 80 16.38 27.86 -9.83
C PHE A 80 15.03 27.64 -9.14
N ASN A 81 14.92 26.51 -8.43
CA ASN A 81 13.74 26.14 -7.67
C ASN A 81 13.95 26.52 -6.20
N GLU A 82 13.23 27.53 -5.75
CA GLU A 82 13.25 28.01 -4.36
C GLU A 82 12.50 27.09 -3.37
N ASN A 83 11.62 26.23 -3.89
CA ASN A 83 10.85 25.26 -3.10
C ASN A 83 11.69 24.02 -2.79
N GLY A 84 12.73 24.21 -1.98
CA GLY A 84 13.70 23.20 -1.58
C GLY A 84 13.30 22.35 -0.37
N ALA A 85 12.07 22.50 0.17
CA ALA A 85 11.58 21.66 1.26
C ALA A 85 11.34 20.23 0.73
N THR A 86 12.40 19.42 0.75
CA THR A 86 12.39 18.06 0.21
C THR A 86 11.74 17.11 1.21
N LEU A 87 10.49 16.74 0.98
CA LEU A 87 10.00 15.47 1.47
C LEU A 87 10.81 14.36 0.79
N PHE A 88 11.65 13.68 1.57
CA PHE A 88 12.37 12.51 1.09
C PHE A 88 11.37 11.37 0.86
N SER A 89 11.12 11.08 -0.41
CA SER A 89 10.31 9.94 -0.83
C SER A 89 11.00 9.20 -1.96
N SER A 90 10.94 7.88 -1.92
CA SER A 90 11.37 7.06 -3.05
C SER A 90 10.55 7.30 -4.32
N GLN A 91 9.37 7.90 -4.19
CA GLN A 91 8.56 8.36 -5.32
C GLN A 91 9.29 9.36 -6.21
N SER A 92 10.10 10.25 -5.62
CA SER A 92 10.89 11.22 -6.36
C SER A 92 11.84 10.57 -7.36
N MET A 93 12.34 9.35 -7.08
CA MET A 93 13.18 8.62 -8.04
C MET A 93 12.40 8.24 -9.30
N PHE A 94 11.15 7.82 -9.13
CA PHE A 94 10.27 7.48 -10.25
C PHE A 94 9.84 8.72 -11.02
N ILE A 95 9.52 9.82 -10.33
CA ILE A 95 9.18 11.10 -10.98
C ILE A 95 10.37 11.61 -11.80
N LYS A 96 11.58 11.60 -11.25
CA LYS A 96 12.78 12.04 -12.00
C LYS A 96 13.10 11.14 -13.19
N ALA A 97 12.91 9.82 -13.05
CA ALA A 97 13.07 8.90 -14.16
C ALA A 97 12.02 9.15 -15.28
N SER A 98 10.76 9.38 -14.92
CA SER A 98 9.72 9.71 -15.90
C SER A 98 9.93 11.09 -16.53
N LEU A 99 10.45 12.07 -15.79
CA LEU A 99 10.86 13.37 -16.33
C LEU A 99 11.96 13.25 -17.37
N LEU A 100 12.97 12.42 -17.10
CA LEU A 100 14.03 12.14 -18.07
C LEU A 100 13.46 11.53 -19.36
N ILE A 101 12.54 10.56 -19.23
CA ILE A 101 11.88 9.94 -20.39
C ILE A 101 11.03 10.97 -21.15
N ASN A 102 10.27 11.80 -20.44
CA ASN A 102 9.47 12.88 -21.04
C ASN A 102 10.34 13.88 -21.80
N PHE A 103 11.46 14.30 -21.21
CA PHE A 103 12.43 15.20 -21.83
C PHE A 103 13.00 14.60 -23.13
N LEU A 104 13.28 13.30 -23.15
CA LEU A 104 13.86 12.62 -24.32
C LEU A 104 12.85 12.37 -25.45
N LEU A 105 11.56 12.21 -25.12
CA LEU A 105 10.55 11.72 -26.07
C LEU A 105 9.43 12.72 -26.39
N PHE A 106 9.26 13.78 -25.61
CA PHE A 106 8.12 14.69 -25.73
C PHE A 106 8.53 16.17 -25.68
N ASP A 107 8.78 16.72 -24.50
CA ASP A 107 9.00 18.16 -24.32
C ASP A 107 9.84 18.44 -23.06
N SER A 108 10.61 19.52 -23.07
CA SER A 108 11.46 19.93 -21.94
C SER A 108 10.80 20.90 -20.96
N HIS A 109 9.68 21.52 -21.34
CA HIS A 109 8.93 22.51 -20.59
C HIS A 109 7.62 21.95 -20.03
N ILE A 110 7.02 20.96 -20.70
CA ILE A 110 5.77 20.32 -20.30
C ILE A 110 6.03 18.87 -19.94
N PHE A 111 5.62 18.49 -18.73
CA PHE A 111 5.61 17.11 -18.27
C PHE A 111 4.22 16.49 -18.44
N ASP A 112 4.12 15.42 -19.23
CA ASP A 112 2.92 14.60 -19.33
C ASP A 112 2.99 13.43 -18.34
N ILE A 113 2.05 13.41 -17.38
CA ILE A 113 2.05 12.42 -16.30
C ILE A 113 1.90 10.97 -16.80
N ARG A 114 1.45 10.77 -18.04
CA ARG A 114 1.33 9.43 -18.65
C ARG A 114 2.69 8.74 -18.82
N PHE A 115 3.79 9.46 -18.93
CA PHE A 115 5.13 8.85 -18.94
C PHE A 115 5.42 8.13 -17.62
N GLN A 116 5.02 8.73 -16.50
CA GLN A 116 5.10 8.08 -15.19
C GLN A 116 4.17 6.87 -15.13
N ALA A 117 2.92 7.02 -15.61
CA ALA A 117 1.98 5.92 -15.62
C ALA A 117 2.49 4.73 -16.46
N GLY A 118 3.19 4.99 -17.56
CA GLY A 118 3.73 3.94 -18.44
C GLY A 118 4.82 3.13 -17.74
N MET A 119 5.71 3.82 -17.03
CA MET A 119 6.73 3.17 -16.20
C MET A 119 6.09 2.34 -15.07
N TYR A 120 5.10 2.88 -14.35
CA TYR A 120 4.39 2.14 -13.32
C TYR A 120 3.64 0.94 -13.88
N LEU A 121 3.01 1.07 -15.04
CA LEU A 121 2.32 -0.03 -15.71
C LEU A 121 3.26 -1.18 -16.08
N ILE A 122 4.46 -0.89 -16.58
CA ILE A 122 5.47 -1.93 -16.88
C ILE A 122 5.86 -2.67 -15.60
N LEU A 123 6.19 -1.94 -14.54
CA LEU A 123 6.54 -2.53 -13.24
C LEU A 123 5.38 -3.34 -12.67
N TYR A 124 4.15 -2.83 -12.78
CA TYR A 124 2.94 -3.49 -12.32
C TYR A 124 2.67 -4.79 -13.06
N ALA A 125 2.81 -4.83 -14.38
CA ALA A 125 2.64 -6.05 -15.16
C ALA A 125 3.63 -7.15 -14.73
N PHE A 126 4.89 -6.80 -14.43
CA PHE A 126 5.86 -7.74 -13.86
C PHE A 126 5.50 -8.17 -12.44
N ALA A 127 5.01 -7.26 -11.60
CA ALA A 127 4.55 -7.58 -10.25
C ALA A 127 3.38 -8.58 -10.28
N ILE A 128 2.39 -8.34 -11.15
CA ILE A 128 1.25 -9.24 -11.38
C ILE A 128 1.73 -10.59 -11.91
N TYR A 129 2.65 -10.62 -12.88
CA TYR A 129 3.22 -11.87 -13.38
C TYR A 129 3.82 -12.70 -12.24
N LEU A 130 4.69 -12.08 -11.42
CA LEU A 130 5.32 -12.77 -10.30
C LEU A 130 4.28 -13.20 -9.26
N PHE A 131 3.28 -12.38 -8.95
CA PHE A 131 2.24 -12.71 -7.98
C PHE A 131 1.36 -13.88 -8.43
N VAL A 132 0.94 -13.89 -9.69
CA VAL A 132 0.13 -14.97 -10.25
C VAL A 132 0.96 -16.25 -10.38
N GLU A 133 2.23 -16.16 -10.80
CA GLU A 133 3.16 -17.31 -10.78
C GLU A 133 3.33 -17.83 -9.35
N ALA A 134 3.50 -16.92 -8.38
CA ALA A 134 3.62 -17.24 -6.97
C ALA A 134 2.43 -18.05 -6.47
N LEU A 135 1.20 -17.70 -6.86
CA LEU A 135 -0.03 -18.36 -6.45
C LEU A 135 -0.34 -19.63 -7.24
N THR A 136 -0.06 -19.65 -8.54
CA THR A 136 -0.45 -20.73 -9.46
C THR A 136 0.63 -21.81 -9.63
N TRP A 137 1.83 -21.62 -9.07
CA TRP A 137 2.89 -22.63 -9.12
C TRP A 137 2.40 -24.03 -8.67
N LYS A 138 2.76 -25.08 -9.41
CA LYS A 138 2.30 -26.49 -9.20
C LYS A 138 0.77 -26.68 -9.22
N MET A 139 0.01 -25.71 -9.75
CA MET A 139 -1.45 -25.82 -9.86
C MET A 139 -1.85 -26.35 -11.25
N SER A 140 -2.97 -27.05 -11.34
CA SER A 140 -3.50 -27.46 -12.64
C SER A 140 -3.87 -26.23 -13.48
N LYS A 141 -3.68 -26.29 -14.81
CA LYS A 141 -3.94 -25.16 -15.71
C LYS A 141 -5.36 -24.57 -15.54
N LYS A 142 -6.39 -25.42 -15.39
CA LYS A 142 -7.78 -24.98 -15.19
C LYS A 142 -7.93 -24.10 -13.95
N ARG A 143 -7.40 -24.54 -12.81
CA ARG A 143 -7.43 -23.76 -11.56
C ARG A 143 -6.53 -22.52 -11.66
N GLY A 144 -5.39 -22.64 -12.34
CA GLY A 144 -4.50 -21.53 -12.68
C GLY A 144 -5.23 -20.38 -13.37
N TYR A 145 -5.95 -20.67 -14.45
CA TYR A 145 -6.73 -19.65 -15.16
C TYR A 145 -7.89 -19.09 -14.34
N LEU A 146 -8.54 -19.89 -13.48
CA LEU A 146 -9.54 -19.39 -12.55
C LEU A 146 -8.95 -18.35 -11.58
N VAL A 147 -7.77 -18.65 -11.00
CA VAL A 147 -7.04 -17.72 -10.14
C VAL A 147 -6.62 -16.46 -10.92
N SER A 148 -6.12 -16.61 -12.15
CA SER A 148 -5.78 -15.47 -13.00
C SER A 148 -6.99 -14.56 -13.26
N LEU A 149 -8.18 -15.12 -13.53
CA LEU A 149 -9.39 -14.33 -13.74
C LEU A 149 -9.81 -13.57 -12.48
N LEU A 150 -9.72 -14.20 -11.30
CA LEU A 150 -9.97 -13.51 -10.02
C LEU A 150 -8.99 -12.36 -9.79
N ILE A 151 -7.70 -12.58 -10.08
CA ILE A 151 -6.68 -11.54 -9.94
C ILE A 151 -6.91 -10.41 -10.94
N ILE A 152 -7.24 -10.71 -12.20
CA ILE A 152 -7.60 -9.69 -13.21
C ILE A 152 -8.80 -8.88 -12.72
N PHE A 153 -9.82 -9.53 -12.16
CA PHE A 153 -11.02 -8.85 -11.67
C PHE A 153 -10.75 -7.88 -10.51
N VAL A 154 -9.90 -8.27 -9.56
CA VAL A 154 -9.59 -7.48 -8.36
C VAL A 154 -8.50 -6.43 -8.62
N LEU A 155 -7.35 -6.87 -9.12
CA LEU A 155 -6.16 -6.03 -9.29
C LEU A 155 -6.16 -5.28 -10.63
N GLY A 156 -6.93 -5.74 -11.63
CA GLY A 156 -7.13 -4.96 -12.85
C GLY A 156 -8.07 -3.75 -12.65
N ASP A 157 -8.72 -3.63 -11.48
CA ASP A 157 -9.70 -2.58 -11.20
C ASP A 157 -9.10 -1.18 -11.37
N THR A 158 -9.78 -0.32 -12.14
CA THR A 158 -9.28 1.01 -12.44
C THR A 158 -9.18 1.91 -11.21
N GLY A 159 -9.90 1.61 -10.12
CA GLY A 159 -9.72 2.26 -8.83
C GLY A 159 -8.27 2.18 -8.34
N TYR A 160 -7.59 1.05 -8.57
CA TYR A 160 -6.17 0.90 -8.27
C TYR A 160 -5.27 1.57 -9.30
N THR A 161 -5.53 1.34 -10.59
CA THR A 161 -4.60 1.76 -11.64
C THR A 161 -4.69 3.24 -11.98
N ALA A 162 -5.80 3.92 -11.65
CA ALA A 162 -5.94 5.37 -11.84
C ALA A 162 -4.85 6.17 -11.11
N TYR A 163 -4.33 5.66 -9.98
CA TYR A 163 -3.22 6.25 -9.25
C TYR A 163 -1.94 6.36 -10.09
N PHE A 164 -1.76 5.56 -11.15
CA PHE A 164 -0.55 5.65 -11.98
C PHE A 164 -0.46 7.02 -12.70
N ASN A 165 -1.60 7.60 -13.05
CA ASN A 165 -1.76 8.97 -13.54
C ASN A 165 -2.03 9.94 -12.38
N SER A 166 -1.15 9.95 -11.38
CA SER A 166 -1.25 10.83 -10.21
C SER A 166 0.11 11.03 -9.53
N PHE A 167 0.25 12.06 -8.70
CA PHE A 167 1.43 12.22 -7.83
C PHE A 167 1.23 11.62 -6.43
N TYR A 168 0.30 10.67 -6.30
CA TYR A 168 0.12 9.86 -5.10
C TYR A 168 1.13 8.71 -5.04
N SER A 169 1.70 8.47 -3.86
CA SER A 169 2.66 7.38 -3.63
C SER A 169 1.99 6.00 -3.59
N GLU A 170 0.66 5.97 -3.55
CA GLU A 170 -0.23 4.82 -3.59
C GLU A 170 0.09 3.89 -4.78
N SER A 171 0.56 4.43 -5.91
CA SER A 171 1.08 3.65 -7.06
C SER A 171 2.27 2.76 -6.69
N ILE A 172 3.24 3.31 -5.96
CA ILE A 172 4.43 2.59 -5.50
C ILE A 172 4.05 1.63 -4.40
N VAL A 173 3.18 2.05 -3.48
CA VAL A 173 2.65 1.19 -2.43
C VAL A 173 2.03 -0.07 -3.05
N LEU A 174 1.17 0.09 -4.06
CA LEU A 174 0.56 -1.02 -4.80
C LEU A 174 1.58 -1.98 -5.41
N ILE A 175 2.46 -1.45 -6.25
CA ILE A 175 3.43 -2.25 -7.02
C ILE A 175 4.41 -2.97 -6.07
N MET A 176 4.97 -2.25 -5.10
CA MET A 176 5.98 -2.79 -4.19
C MET A 176 5.40 -3.80 -3.21
N THR A 177 4.16 -3.61 -2.75
CA THR A 177 3.50 -4.58 -1.88
C THR A 177 3.26 -5.91 -2.61
N ILE A 178 2.85 -5.84 -3.89
CA ILE A 178 2.65 -7.03 -4.73
C ILE A 178 3.99 -7.74 -5.01
N PHE A 179 5.05 -7.00 -5.36
CA PHE A 179 6.38 -7.61 -5.51
C PHE A 179 6.86 -8.27 -4.22
N MET A 180 6.71 -7.58 -3.08
CA MET A 180 7.13 -8.08 -1.78
C MET A 180 6.41 -9.40 -1.43
N VAL A 181 5.08 -9.43 -1.50
CA VAL A 181 4.32 -10.65 -1.16
C VAL A 181 4.55 -11.77 -2.19
N ALA A 182 4.66 -11.45 -3.47
CA ALA A 182 4.99 -12.42 -4.52
C ALA A 182 6.37 -13.07 -4.26
N ALA A 183 7.38 -12.26 -3.98
CA ALA A 183 8.73 -12.73 -3.66
C ALA A 183 8.73 -13.59 -2.38
N GLY A 184 8.01 -13.17 -1.33
CA GLY A 184 7.86 -13.95 -0.10
C GLY A 184 7.22 -15.33 -0.35
N ILE A 185 6.18 -15.38 -1.19
CA ILE A 185 5.51 -16.63 -1.56
C ILE A 185 6.44 -17.52 -2.42
N LEU A 186 7.08 -16.96 -3.44
CA LEU A 186 8.01 -17.69 -4.32
C LEU A 186 9.23 -18.23 -3.58
N LEU A 187 9.71 -17.48 -2.58
CA LEU A 187 10.77 -17.88 -1.67
C LEU A 187 10.34 -19.08 -0.82
N TYR A 188 9.14 -19.06 -0.21
CA TYR A 188 8.64 -20.23 0.52
C TYR A 188 8.46 -21.43 -0.42
N ARG A 189 7.99 -21.23 -1.66
CA ARG A 189 7.73 -22.31 -2.64
C ARG A 189 8.98 -22.86 -3.33
N LYS A 190 10.17 -22.28 -3.07
CA LYS A 190 11.45 -22.67 -3.71
C LYS A 190 11.34 -22.69 -5.25
N ARG A 191 10.63 -21.71 -5.83
CA ARG A 191 10.40 -21.65 -7.29
C ARG A 191 11.57 -21.05 -8.06
N TYR A 192 12.21 -20.05 -7.47
CA TYR A 192 13.34 -19.32 -8.02
C TYR A 192 14.51 -19.33 -7.04
N ASN A 193 15.62 -18.70 -7.43
CA ASN A 193 16.79 -18.58 -6.57
C ASN A 193 16.44 -17.81 -5.27
N ASP A 194 16.74 -18.42 -4.12
CA ASP A 194 16.43 -17.85 -2.80
C ASP A 194 17.06 -16.46 -2.59
N TYR A 195 18.30 -16.23 -3.07
CA TYR A 195 18.97 -14.93 -2.96
C TYR A 195 18.27 -13.85 -3.81
N LEU A 196 17.84 -14.21 -5.02
CA LEU A 196 17.10 -13.29 -5.89
C LEU A 196 15.76 -12.91 -5.26
N MET A 197 15.02 -13.87 -4.69
CA MET A 197 13.74 -13.58 -4.06
C MET A 197 13.90 -12.74 -2.79
N VAL A 198 14.96 -12.97 -1.99
CA VAL A 198 15.29 -12.07 -0.87
C VAL A 198 15.64 -10.66 -1.37
N ALA A 199 16.39 -10.53 -2.46
CA ALA A 199 16.72 -9.23 -3.03
C ALA A 199 15.47 -8.49 -3.53
N VAL A 200 14.59 -9.15 -4.30
CA VAL A 200 13.31 -8.55 -4.75
C VAL A 200 12.45 -8.15 -3.56
N PHE A 201 12.35 -9.01 -2.54
CA PHE A 201 11.62 -8.72 -1.32
C PHE A 201 12.14 -7.47 -0.60
N VAL A 202 13.46 -7.41 -0.36
CA VAL A 202 14.10 -6.32 0.39
C VAL A 202 14.06 -5.01 -0.39
N VAL A 203 14.33 -5.03 -1.69
CA VAL A 203 14.24 -3.83 -2.53
C VAL A 203 12.82 -3.29 -2.51
N SER A 204 11.81 -4.15 -2.67
CA SER A 204 10.41 -3.76 -2.58
C SER A 204 10.06 -3.20 -1.20
N ALA A 205 10.56 -3.81 -0.12
CA ALA A 205 10.36 -3.34 1.24
C ALA A 205 10.96 -1.94 1.48
N ILE A 206 12.15 -1.66 0.95
CA ILE A 206 12.79 -0.35 1.06
C ILE A 206 11.96 0.70 0.33
N PHE A 207 11.59 0.45 -0.93
CA PHE A 207 10.76 1.37 -1.71
C PHE A 207 9.39 1.60 -1.05
N LEU A 208 8.75 0.56 -0.54
CA LEU A 208 7.48 0.65 0.19
C LEU A 208 7.61 1.51 1.45
N THR A 209 8.62 1.25 2.29
CA THR A 209 8.85 1.98 3.55
C THR A 209 9.14 3.46 3.31
N THR A 210 9.89 3.77 2.25
CA THR A 210 10.34 5.14 1.94
C THR A 210 9.42 5.89 0.98
N SER A 211 8.32 5.28 0.53
CA SER A 211 7.37 5.91 -0.41
C SER A 211 6.54 7.02 0.23
N LYS A 212 6.29 6.93 1.54
CA LYS A 212 5.52 7.88 2.33
C LYS A 212 6.05 7.86 3.77
N GLN A 213 6.09 9.00 4.44
CA GLN A 213 6.55 9.07 5.83
C GLN A 213 5.68 8.23 6.77
N GLN A 214 4.38 8.13 6.50
CA GLN A 214 3.47 7.28 7.27
C GLN A 214 3.77 5.78 7.13
N ASN A 215 4.55 5.37 6.12
CA ASN A 215 4.97 3.97 5.94
C ASN A 215 6.23 3.62 6.76
N ALA A 216 6.79 4.54 7.56
CA ALA A 216 7.96 4.24 8.39
C ALA A 216 7.80 2.97 9.28
N PRO A 217 6.63 2.71 9.92
CA PRO A 217 6.43 1.47 10.68
C PRO A 217 6.46 0.19 9.84
N VAL A 218 6.17 0.29 8.54
CA VAL A 218 6.15 -0.86 7.62
C VAL A 218 7.53 -1.52 7.55
N GLY A 219 8.61 -0.73 7.45
CA GLY A 219 9.97 -1.27 7.43
C GLY A 219 10.33 -2.03 8.70
N MET A 220 9.90 -1.52 9.86
CA MET A 220 10.11 -2.18 11.15
C MET A 220 9.36 -3.51 11.22
N ILE A 221 8.09 -3.53 10.82
CA ILE A 221 7.25 -4.74 10.77
C ILE A 221 7.88 -5.79 9.83
N ILE A 222 8.30 -5.37 8.64
CA ILE A 222 8.94 -6.26 7.66
C ILE A 222 10.22 -6.87 8.23
N ALA A 223 11.05 -6.08 8.91
CA ALA A 223 12.29 -6.60 9.49
C ALA A 223 12.03 -7.64 10.58
N VAL A 224 11.06 -7.39 11.47
CA VAL A 224 10.69 -8.29 12.58
C VAL A 224 10.14 -9.62 12.05
N PHE A 225 9.15 -9.58 11.17
CA PHE A 225 8.58 -10.81 10.60
C PHE A 225 9.52 -11.47 9.57
N GLY A 226 10.35 -10.68 8.90
CA GLY A 226 11.35 -11.16 7.94
C GLY A 226 12.42 -12.06 8.56
N VAL A 227 12.61 -12.03 9.89
CA VAL A 227 13.49 -12.96 10.63
C VAL A 227 13.19 -14.42 10.28
N PHE A 228 11.93 -14.76 9.98
CA PHE A 228 11.56 -16.11 9.57
C PHE A 228 12.28 -16.57 8.28
N PHE A 229 12.68 -15.65 7.40
CA PHE A 229 13.44 -15.97 6.19
C PHE A 229 14.84 -16.50 6.49
N LEU A 230 15.45 -16.14 7.63
CA LEU A 230 16.75 -16.68 8.07
C LEU A 230 16.72 -18.21 8.22
N PHE A 231 15.54 -18.77 8.46
CA PHE A 231 15.36 -20.19 8.69
C PHE A 231 15.14 -21.00 7.41
N ILE A 232 15.03 -20.35 6.25
CA ILE A 232 14.79 -20.99 4.94
C ILE A 232 16.00 -21.79 4.48
N ARG A 233 17.21 -21.27 4.69
CA ARG A 233 18.46 -21.99 4.42
C ARG A 233 19.32 -22.16 5.67
N LYS A 234 20.06 -23.26 5.72
CA LYS A 234 21.02 -23.54 6.80
C LYS A 234 22.40 -22.88 6.55
N THR A 235 22.68 -22.46 5.31
CA THR A 235 23.95 -21.86 4.90
C THR A 235 24.23 -20.57 5.66
N ARG A 236 25.44 -20.44 6.25
CA ARG A 236 25.83 -19.26 7.05
C ARG A 236 25.81 -17.96 6.23
N SER A 237 26.28 -18.01 4.98
CA SER A 237 26.30 -16.85 4.07
C SER A 237 24.89 -16.30 3.81
N PHE A 238 23.93 -17.17 3.51
CA PHE A 238 22.53 -16.77 3.29
C PHE A 238 21.94 -16.09 4.53
N ARG A 239 22.19 -16.65 5.72
CA ARG A 239 21.71 -16.07 6.98
C ARG A 239 22.34 -14.70 7.27
N ALA A 240 23.65 -14.59 7.09
CA ALA A 240 24.35 -13.33 7.29
C ALA A 240 23.82 -12.25 6.33
N ILE A 241 23.75 -12.53 5.04
CA ILE A 241 23.22 -11.60 4.03
C ILE A 241 21.79 -11.18 4.36
N THR A 242 20.90 -12.16 4.61
CA THR A 242 19.50 -11.86 4.90
C THR A 242 19.35 -11.06 6.20
N ALA A 243 20.12 -11.38 7.25
CA ALA A 243 20.09 -10.64 8.50
C ALA A 243 20.57 -9.19 8.32
N THR A 244 21.69 -8.99 7.61
CA THR A 244 22.20 -7.65 7.29
C THR A 244 21.17 -6.83 6.51
N LEU A 245 20.52 -7.43 5.51
CA LEU A 245 19.47 -6.75 4.75
C LEU A 245 18.25 -6.39 5.60
N LEU A 246 17.80 -7.28 6.50
CA LEU A 246 16.69 -6.97 7.41
C LEU A 246 17.04 -5.88 8.43
N ILE A 247 18.27 -5.88 8.96
CA ILE A 247 18.77 -4.81 9.83
C ILE A 247 18.80 -3.48 9.05
N ALA A 248 19.22 -3.48 7.79
CA ALA A 248 19.18 -2.29 6.95
C ALA A 248 17.74 -1.78 6.74
N VAL A 249 16.78 -2.67 6.44
CA VAL A 249 15.35 -2.30 6.31
C VAL A 249 14.81 -1.73 7.62
N PHE A 250 15.16 -2.32 8.76
CA PHE A 250 14.78 -1.79 10.08
C PHE A 250 15.35 -0.39 10.32
N GLY A 251 16.64 -0.19 10.03
CA GLY A 251 17.31 1.11 10.13
C GLY A 251 16.71 2.16 9.20
N ILE A 252 16.33 1.78 7.97
CA ILE A 252 15.64 2.65 7.02
C ILE A 252 14.25 3.04 7.53
N GLY A 253 13.52 2.11 8.17
CA GLY A 253 12.25 2.40 8.84
C GLY A 253 12.40 3.45 9.93
N ILE A 254 13.40 3.30 10.80
CA ILE A 254 13.72 4.30 11.84
C ILE A 254 14.14 5.63 11.21
N GLY A 255 15.04 5.62 10.24
CA GLY A 255 15.51 6.82 9.56
C GLY A 255 14.39 7.59 8.89
N SER A 256 13.45 6.89 8.24
CA SER A 256 12.27 7.50 7.60
C SER A 256 11.36 8.21 8.61
N TYR A 257 11.28 7.73 9.85
CA TYR A 257 10.53 8.37 10.93
C TYR A 257 11.28 9.59 11.52
N VAL A 258 12.59 9.47 11.73
CA VAL A 258 13.42 10.54 12.32
C VAL A 258 13.57 11.73 11.36
N LEU A 259 13.54 11.49 10.05
CA LEU A 259 13.68 12.52 9.01
C LEU A 259 12.37 13.23 8.66
N ILE A 260 11.29 13.01 9.41
CA ILE A 260 10.03 13.75 9.22
C ILE A 260 10.25 15.21 9.66
N PRO A 261 10.02 16.21 8.77
CA PRO A 261 10.17 17.62 9.14
C PRO A 261 9.21 18.02 10.25
N GLN A 262 9.64 18.92 11.14
CA GLN A 262 8.86 19.34 12.32
C GLN A 262 7.52 19.97 11.95
N GLU A 263 7.43 20.68 10.83
CA GLU A 263 6.17 21.23 10.31
C GLU A 263 5.10 20.13 10.14
N PHE A 264 5.46 19.01 9.49
CA PHE A 264 4.56 17.87 9.34
C PHE A 264 4.24 17.19 10.67
N VAL A 265 5.18 17.20 11.62
CA VAL A 265 4.91 16.70 12.98
C VAL A 265 3.86 17.55 13.69
N ASN A 266 3.94 18.87 13.59
CA ASN A 266 2.99 19.79 14.20
C ASN A 266 1.60 19.70 13.56
N ILE A 267 1.52 19.62 12.23
CA ILE A 267 0.26 19.39 11.50
C ILE A 267 -0.41 18.10 12.00
N ASN A 268 0.33 17.01 12.03
CA ASN A 268 -0.14 15.71 12.49
C ASN A 268 -0.60 15.76 13.96
N LYS A 269 0.22 16.33 14.85
CA LYS A 269 -0.16 16.53 16.27
C LYS A 269 -1.47 17.29 16.39
N TYR A 270 -1.59 18.42 15.69
CA TYR A 270 -2.79 19.25 15.69
C TYR A 270 -4.03 18.43 15.34
N HIS A 271 -4.01 17.71 14.21
CA HIS A 271 -5.14 16.90 13.77
C HIS A 271 -5.40 15.71 14.71
N ALA A 272 -4.37 15.06 15.24
CA ALA A 272 -4.54 13.96 16.20
C ALA A 272 -5.31 14.39 17.46
N MET A 273 -5.09 15.62 17.94
CA MET A 273 -5.83 16.18 19.07
C MET A 273 -7.21 16.70 18.66
N THR A 274 -7.30 17.55 17.62
CA THR A 274 -8.53 18.26 17.23
C THR A 274 -9.55 17.40 16.49
N ARG A 275 -9.07 16.52 15.61
CA ARG A 275 -9.87 15.65 14.75
C ARG A 275 -9.86 14.19 15.23
N GLY A 276 -9.29 13.94 16.39
CA GLY A 276 -9.23 12.61 17.02
C GLY A 276 -9.71 12.67 18.45
N VAL A 277 -8.79 13.04 19.36
CA VAL A 277 -9.03 12.97 20.81
C VAL A 277 -10.17 13.87 21.28
N MET A 278 -10.21 15.14 20.85
CA MET A 278 -11.28 16.08 21.24
C MET A 278 -12.61 15.75 20.58
N MET A 279 -12.61 15.52 19.26
CA MET A 279 -13.81 15.16 18.49
C MET A 279 -14.53 13.92 19.04
N GLY A 280 -13.78 12.94 19.56
CA GLY A 280 -14.36 11.75 20.18
C GLY A 280 -14.88 11.95 21.61
N SER A 281 -14.58 13.09 22.24
CA SER A 281 -14.81 13.34 23.66
C SER A 281 -16.17 13.93 23.99
N VAL A 282 -16.73 13.52 25.14
CA VAL A 282 -17.96 14.10 25.68
C VAL A 282 -17.70 15.50 26.27
N ASN A 283 -16.48 15.75 26.75
CA ASN A 283 -16.08 17.03 27.31
C ASN A 283 -14.63 17.33 26.89
N PRO A 284 -14.44 18.06 25.77
CA PRO A 284 -13.12 18.42 25.27
C PRO A 284 -12.26 19.19 26.29
N GLU A 285 -12.83 20.07 27.11
CA GLU A 285 -12.10 20.83 28.13
C GLU A 285 -11.44 19.93 29.19
N LYS A 286 -12.19 18.98 29.75
CA LYS A 286 -11.64 17.99 30.71
C LYS A 286 -10.61 17.08 30.05
N THR A 287 -10.79 16.81 28.75
CA THR A 287 -9.86 16.00 27.98
C THR A 287 -8.54 16.73 27.84
N LEU A 288 -8.54 17.99 27.41
CA LEU A 288 -7.35 18.82 27.34
C LEU A 288 -6.65 18.96 28.70
N GLU A 289 -7.42 19.16 29.77
CA GLU A 289 -6.89 19.22 31.14
C GLU A 289 -6.12 17.94 31.51
N SER A 290 -6.58 16.75 31.08
CA SER A 290 -5.87 15.48 31.29
C SER A 290 -4.53 15.37 30.56
N PHE A 291 -4.33 16.15 29.49
CA PHE A 291 -3.06 16.29 28.78
C PHE A 291 -2.22 17.49 29.29
N GLY A 292 -2.70 18.23 30.30
CA GLY A 292 -2.04 19.45 30.78
C GLY A 292 -2.13 20.62 29.80
N ILE A 293 -3.15 20.64 28.94
CA ILE A 293 -3.44 21.71 27.98
C ILE A 293 -4.57 22.58 28.55
N ASP A 294 -4.46 23.90 28.34
CA ASP A 294 -5.49 24.85 28.79
C ASP A 294 -6.83 24.62 28.08
N LYS A 295 -7.93 24.74 28.84
CA LYS A 295 -9.31 24.54 28.37
C LYS A 295 -9.70 25.50 27.24
N GLN A 296 -9.07 26.66 27.14
CA GLN A 296 -9.32 27.62 26.07
C GLN A 296 -9.11 27.03 24.66
N PHE A 297 -8.23 26.02 24.53
CA PHE A 297 -7.96 25.37 23.24
C PHE A 297 -9.08 24.41 22.81
N ALA A 298 -10.11 24.19 23.63
CA ALA A 298 -11.29 23.42 23.23
C ALA A 298 -12.03 24.07 22.05
N VAL A 299 -11.83 25.37 21.80
CA VAL A 299 -12.36 26.07 20.61
C VAL A 299 -11.80 25.54 19.28
N LEU A 300 -10.70 24.77 19.33
CA LEU A 300 -10.08 24.15 18.16
C LEU A 300 -10.68 22.77 17.85
N ASP A 301 -11.66 22.31 18.62
CA ASP A 301 -12.32 21.03 18.35
C ASP A 301 -12.90 20.98 16.94
N GLU A 302 -12.74 19.83 16.29
CA GLU A 302 -13.12 19.57 14.90
C GLU A 302 -12.48 20.48 13.82
N THR A 303 -11.54 21.36 14.17
CA THR A 303 -10.88 22.24 13.19
C THR A 303 -9.71 21.56 12.47
N LEU A 304 -9.34 22.09 11.29
CA LEU A 304 -8.20 21.62 10.50
C LEU A 304 -7.07 22.65 10.52
N TYR A 305 -5.83 22.17 10.49
CA TYR A 305 -4.63 23.01 10.44
C TYR A 305 -4.68 24.07 9.32
N TYR A 306 -5.18 23.69 8.14
CA TYR A 306 -5.23 24.55 6.95
C TYR A 306 -6.52 25.37 6.84
N ASN A 307 -7.33 25.45 7.90
CA ASN A 307 -8.53 26.27 7.87
C ASN A 307 -8.15 27.75 7.65
N PRO A 308 -8.67 28.41 6.60
CA PRO A 308 -8.31 29.79 6.28
C PRO A 308 -8.72 30.78 7.36
N TYR A 309 -9.70 30.42 8.19
CA TYR A 309 -10.19 31.21 9.32
C TYR A 309 -10.09 30.37 10.60
N SER A 310 -8.87 30.21 11.12
CA SER A 310 -8.63 29.57 12.42
C SER A 310 -8.81 30.56 13.58
N SER A 311 -9.40 30.11 14.68
CA SER A 311 -9.55 30.87 15.93
C SER A 311 -8.22 31.09 16.66
N ALA A 312 -7.18 30.33 16.32
CA ALA A 312 -5.82 30.51 16.81
C ALA A 312 -4.80 30.47 15.67
N ALA A 313 -3.71 31.23 15.80
CA ALA A 313 -2.56 31.13 14.91
C ALA A 313 -1.83 29.80 15.15
N VAL A 314 -2.10 28.80 14.31
CA VAL A 314 -1.61 27.41 14.47
C VAL A 314 -0.07 27.32 14.44
N ASP A 315 0.60 28.20 13.70
CA ASP A 315 2.06 28.28 13.61
C ASP A 315 2.72 29.16 14.70
N SER A 316 1.97 29.63 15.69
CA SER A 316 2.50 30.53 16.72
C SER A 316 3.34 29.81 17.79
N ASN A 317 4.29 30.53 18.38
CA ASN A 317 5.07 30.02 19.54
C ASN A 317 4.17 29.62 20.71
N LEU A 318 3.02 30.29 20.89
CA LEU A 318 2.03 29.94 21.90
C LEU A 318 1.49 28.51 21.68
N MET A 319 1.14 28.16 20.46
CA MET A 319 0.69 26.81 20.11
C MET A 319 1.81 25.78 20.32
N GLN A 320 3.06 26.14 20.02
CA GLN A 320 4.19 25.26 20.26
C GLN A 320 4.36 24.91 21.75
N GLU A 321 4.35 25.92 22.62
CA GLU A 321 4.61 25.77 24.05
C GLU A 321 3.40 25.19 24.80
N GLU A 322 2.21 25.75 24.57
CA GLU A 322 1.01 25.44 25.36
C GLU A 322 0.13 24.34 24.79
N PHE A 323 0.37 23.90 23.54
CA PHE A 323 -0.40 22.84 22.90
C PHE A 323 0.50 21.68 22.43
N TYR A 324 1.36 21.87 21.42
CA TYR A 324 2.10 20.78 20.77
C TYR A 324 3.12 20.07 21.66
N ASN A 325 3.75 20.78 22.60
CA ASN A 325 4.76 20.21 23.51
C ASN A 325 4.15 19.46 24.71
N LYS A 326 2.83 19.58 24.96
CA LYS A 326 2.18 18.98 26.13
C LYS A 326 1.88 17.48 25.98
N TYR A 327 1.88 16.97 24.75
CA TYR A 327 1.55 15.57 24.49
C TYR A 327 2.44 14.95 23.41
N THR A 328 2.43 13.62 23.41
CA THR A 328 3.12 12.79 22.43
C THR A 328 2.16 11.75 21.86
N VAL A 329 2.60 11.07 20.79
CA VAL A 329 1.92 9.88 20.24
C VAL A 329 1.61 8.86 21.33
N VAL A 330 2.54 8.67 22.29
CA VAL A 330 2.35 7.73 23.42
C VAL A 330 1.24 8.21 24.35
N SER A 331 1.16 9.52 24.65
CA SER A 331 0.10 10.09 25.46
C SER A 331 -1.29 9.83 24.85
N ILE A 332 -1.41 9.99 23.53
CA ILE A 332 -2.65 9.72 22.79
C ILE A 332 -3.01 8.22 22.84
N LEU A 333 -2.02 7.34 22.66
CA LEU A 333 -2.23 5.88 22.77
C LEU A 333 -2.73 5.49 24.17
N VAL A 334 -2.11 6.03 25.22
CA VAL A 334 -2.54 5.80 26.61
C VAL A 334 -3.97 6.29 26.82
N TYR A 335 -4.32 7.47 26.28
CA TYR A 335 -5.67 8.00 26.36
C TYR A 335 -6.71 7.07 25.72
N TYR A 336 -6.46 6.55 24.52
CA TYR A 336 -7.36 5.60 23.86
C TYR A 336 -7.49 4.26 24.60
N VAL A 337 -6.41 3.79 25.25
CA VAL A 337 -6.47 2.59 26.11
C VAL A 337 -7.36 2.82 27.34
N LEU A 338 -7.31 4.02 27.92
CA LEU A 338 -8.15 4.40 29.07
C LEU A 338 -9.60 4.73 28.66
N HIS A 339 -9.85 5.02 27.38
CA HIS A 339 -11.17 5.37 26.84
C HIS A 339 -11.55 4.44 25.67
N PRO A 340 -11.80 3.15 25.94
CA PRO A 340 -12.03 2.14 24.89
C PRO A 340 -13.26 2.44 24.02
N ASP A 341 -14.28 3.12 24.56
CA ASP A 341 -15.46 3.51 23.78
C ASP A 341 -15.11 4.52 22.67
N GLN A 342 -14.24 5.49 22.97
CA GLN A 342 -13.77 6.47 22.01
C GLN A 342 -12.81 5.85 20.99
N ALA A 343 -11.91 4.99 21.46
CA ALA A 343 -11.03 4.22 20.57
C ALA A 343 -11.87 3.37 19.59
N GLY A 344 -12.92 2.71 20.08
CA GLY A 344 -13.84 1.92 19.26
C GLY A 344 -14.59 2.76 18.23
N LYS A 345 -15.02 3.98 18.58
CA LYS A 345 -15.63 4.93 17.61
C LYS A 345 -14.64 5.33 16.53
N MET A 346 -13.42 5.72 16.90
CA MET A 346 -12.38 6.10 15.92
C MET A 346 -12.01 4.93 15.01
N LEU A 347 -11.87 3.72 15.55
CA LEU A 347 -11.61 2.52 14.76
C LEU A 347 -12.77 2.18 13.81
N ASN A 348 -14.02 2.41 14.22
CA ASN A 348 -15.18 2.21 13.35
C ASN A 348 -15.31 3.31 12.29
N LEU A 349 -14.92 4.55 12.58
CA LEU A 349 -14.83 5.61 11.58
C LEU A 349 -13.79 5.26 10.51
N ALA A 350 -12.59 4.85 10.94
CA ALA A 350 -11.57 4.35 10.04
C ALA A 350 -12.07 3.16 9.19
N ALA A 351 -12.70 2.17 9.83
CA ALA A 351 -13.24 1.01 9.11
C ALA A 351 -14.31 1.33 8.05
N GLN A 352 -14.96 2.51 8.09
CA GLN A 352 -15.93 2.93 7.07
C GLN A 352 -15.27 3.26 5.74
N ASP A 353 -14.09 3.88 5.79
CA ASP A 353 -13.32 4.26 4.61
C ASP A 353 -12.30 3.18 4.22
N ALA A 354 -11.99 2.26 5.14
CA ALA A 354 -10.88 1.31 4.98
C ALA A 354 -11.04 0.31 3.82
N PHE A 355 -12.28 0.13 3.35
CA PHE A 355 -12.62 -0.73 2.23
C PHE A 355 -12.80 0.03 0.92
N SER A 356 -12.71 1.35 0.92
CA SER A 356 -12.68 2.15 -0.28
C SER A 356 -11.28 2.16 -0.89
N ILE A 357 -11.17 1.95 -2.19
CA ILE A 357 -9.87 1.97 -2.90
C ILE A 357 -9.45 3.40 -3.24
N ARG A 358 -10.42 4.29 -3.46
CA ARG A 358 -10.20 5.69 -3.81
C ARG A 358 -11.15 6.60 -3.04
N PRO A 359 -10.68 7.76 -2.54
CA PRO A 359 -11.54 8.74 -1.90
C PRO A 359 -12.72 9.19 -2.77
N HIS A 360 -13.90 9.29 -2.17
CA HIS A 360 -15.16 9.60 -2.86
C HIS A 360 -15.18 10.98 -3.52
N ALA A 361 -14.48 11.95 -2.93
CA ALA A 361 -14.46 13.33 -3.40
C ALA A 361 -13.61 13.56 -4.65
N MET A 362 -12.77 12.59 -5.04
CA MET A 362 -11.82 12.76 -6.14
C MET A 362 -12.37 12.30 -7.49
N GLY A 363 -12.34 13.21 -8.47
CA GLY A 363 -12.67 12.92 -9.85
C GLY A 363 -11.55 12.21 -10.62
N ASN A 364 -11.94 11.54 -11.71
CA ASN A 364 -11.03 10.75 -12.54
C ASN A 364 -10.82 11.26 -13.96
N TYR A 365 -11.55 12.30 -14.37
CA TYR A 365 -11.58 12.77 -15.74
C TYR A 365 -11.06 14.21 -15.85
N GLU A 366 -10.47 14.54 -17.00
CA GLU A 366 -10.12 15.93 -17.34
C GLU A 366 -11.39 16.78 -17.51
N ALA A 367 -11.30 18.07 -17.15
CA ALA A 367 -12.40 19.03 -17.33
C ALA A 367 -12.86 19.12 -18.80
N SER A 368 -11.94 18.94 -19.75
CA SER A 368 -12.21 18.94 -21.20
C SER A 368 -13.20 17.85 -21.66
N THR A 369 -13.42 16.82 -20.85
CA THR A 369 -14.37 15.73 -21.17
C THR A 369 -15.84 16.12 -20.96
N GLY A 370 -16.11 17.29 -20.35
CA GLY A 370 -17.46 17.76 -20.05
C GLY A 370 -18.19 16.95 -18.98
N LYS A 371 -17.48 16.11 -18.23
CA LYS A 371 -18.03 15.37 -17.09
C LYS A 371 -18.22 16.29 -15.88
N PRO A 372 -19.23 16.06 -15.02
CA PRO A 372 -19.39 16.81 -13.78
C PRO A 372 -18.15 16.72 -12.87
N PHE A 373 -17.94 17.76 -12.07
CA PHE A 373 -16.90 17.81 -11.04
C PHE A 373 -16.98 16.59 -10.12
N GLY A 374 -15.83 15.94 -9.85
CA GLY A 374 -15.77 14.77 -8.97
C GLY A 374 -16.24 13.46 -9.63
N SER A 375 -16.52 13.46 -10.94
CA SER A 375 -16.95 12.25 -11.64
C SER A 375 -15.91 11.14 -11.57
N GLN A 376 -16.31 9.99 -11.03
CA GLN A 376 -15.47 8.81 -10.95
C GLN A 376 -15.67 7.88 -12.16
N THR A 377 -14.60 7.18 -12.56
CA THR A 377 -14.69 6.22 -13.65
C THR A 377 -15.42 4.95 -13.22
N ILE A 378 -16.22 4.40 -14.14
CA ILE A 378 -16.86 3.08 -14.02
C ILE A 378 -16.19 2.03 -14.92
N PHE A 379 -15.24 2.46 -15.77
CA PHE A 379 -14.52 1.54 -16.67
C PHE A 379 -13.71 0.56 -15.85
N PHE A 380 -14.05 -0.73 -15.94
CA PHE A 380 -13.39 -1.79 -15.18
C PHE A 380 -13.27 -1.46 -13.67
N SER A 381 -14.33 -0.92 -13.06
CA SER A 381 -14.38 -0.58 -11.62
C SER A 381 -15.36 -1.44 -10.83
N SER A 382 -15.72 -2.61 -11.37
CA SER A 382 -16.75 -3.45 -10.76
C SER A 382 -16.35 -3.98 -9.39
N TYR A 383 -15.06 -4.28 -9.17
CA TYR A 383 -14.61 -4.81 -7.89
C TYR A 383 -14.64 -3.73 -6.81
N SER A 384 -14.10 -2.54 -7.11
CA SER A 384 -14.11 -1.41 -6.19
C SER A 384 -15.53 -0.97 -5.85
N LEU A 385 -16.44 -0.96 -6.83
CA LEU A 385 -17.87 -0.69 -6.59
C LEU A 385 -18.52 -1.79 -5.73
N LEU A 386 -18.32 -3.08 -6.03
CA LEU A 386 -18.91 -4.15 -5.21
C LEU A 386 -18.37 -4.12 -3.77
N LYS A 387 -17.07 -3.85 -3.60
CA LYS A 387 -16.43 -3.74 -2.29
C LYS A 387 -17.04 -2.61 -1.48
N LEU A 388 -17.28 -1.45 -2.09
CA LEU A 388 -17.94 -0.32 -1.42
C LEU A 388 -19.35 -0.65 -0.91
N TRP A 389 -20.09 -1.49 -1.65
CA TRP A 389 -21.48 -1.84 -1.32
C TRP A 389 -21.58 -3.01 -0.33
N LEU A 390 -20.66 -3.97 -0.41
CA LEU A 390 -20.73 -5.23 0.34
C LEU A 390 -19.83 -5.27 1.57
N ALA A 391 -18.76 -4.45 1.62
CA ALA A 391 -17.80 -4.52 2.72
C ALA A 391 -18.44 -4.04 4.04
N PRO A 392 -18.31 -4.82 5.13
CA PRO A 392 -18.77 -4.39 6.44
C PRO A 392 -17.97 -3.18 6.92
N LYS A 393 -18.68 -2.12 7.30
CA LYS A 393 -18.08 -0.84 7.73
C LYS A 393 -17.74 -0.79 9.22
N THR A 394 -17.32 -1.91 9.80
CA THR A 394 -17.04 -2.00 11.24
C THR A 394 -15.67 -2.62 11.49
N PHE A 395 -14.98 -2.11 12.52
CA PHE A 395 -13.68 -2.66 12.90
C PHE A 395 -13.80 -4.08 13.48
N GLY A 396 -14.95 -4.42 14.05
CA GLY A 396 -15.24 -5.79 14.49
C GLY A 396 -15.13 -6.83 13.37
N PHE A 397 -15.51 -6.47 12.13
CA PHE A 397 -15.32 -7.32 10.97
C PHE A 397 -13.83 -7.53 10.66
N VAL A 398 -13.00 -6.49 10.76
CA VAL A 398 -11.54 -6.59 10.58
C VAL A 398 -10.95 -7.59 11.58
N ILE A 399 -11.34 -7.52 12.85
CA ILE A 399 -10.89 -8.45 13.89
C ILE A 399 -11.30 -9.89 13.53
N LEU A 400 -12.57 -10.09 13.18
CA LEU A 400 -13.08 -11.41 12.78
C LEU A 400 -12.35 -11.97 11.57
N TRP A 401 -12.09 -11.14 10.56
CA TRP A 401 -11.30 -11.50 9.39
C TRP A 401 -9.88 -11.94 9.78
N VAL A 402 -9.19 -11.18 10.63
CA VAL A 402 -7.85 -11.55 11.14
C VAL A 402 -7.89 -12.91 11.86
N LEU A 403 -8.86 -13.10 12.76
CA LEU A 403 -8.99 -14.35 13.53
C LEU A 403 -9.24 -15.57 12.62
N ILE A 404 -10.09 -15.42 11.60
CA ILE A 404 -10.34 -16.48 10.62
C ILE A 404 -9.06 -16.81 9.84
N ILE A 405 -8.35 -15.80 9.34
CA ILE A 405 -7.10 -16.01 8.59
C ILE A 405 -6.07 -16.74 9.45
N ILE A 406 -5.87 -16.30 10.69
CA ILE A 406 -4.99 -16.98 11.64
C ILE A 406 -5.44 -18.42 11.86
N GLY A 407 -6.72 -18.65 12.13
CA GLY A 407 -7.30 -19.98 12.33
C GLY A 407 -7.10 -20.93 11.13
N LEU A 408 -7.19 -20.42 9.90
CA LEU A 408 -7.00 -21.22 8.68
C LEU A 408 -5.53 -21.65 8.48
N TYR A 409 -4.56 -20.75 8.73
CA TYR A 409 -3.14 -21.01 8.49
C TYR A 409 -2.38 -21.60 9.69
N MET A 410 -2.90 -21.44 10.91
CA MET A 410 -2.26 -21.93 12.15
C MET A 410 -1.99 -23.44 12.15
N PRO A 411 -2.91 -24.33 11.74
CA PRO A 411 -2.64 -25.77 11.74
C PRO A 411 -1.44 -26.16 10.87
N SER A 412 -1.33 -25.56 9.68
CA SER A 412 -0.19 -25.78 8.76
C SER A 412 1.11 -25.25 9.37
N PHE A 413 1.07 -24.10 10.05
CA PHE A 413 2.24 -23.55 10.74
C PHE A 413 2.71 -24.45 11.88
N VAL A 414 1.82 -24.84 12.80
CA VAL A 414 2.15 -25.73 13.93
C VAL A 414 2.71 -27.05 13.44
N LYS A 415 2.10 -27.66 12.42
CA LYS A 415 2.60 -28.90 11.80
C LYS A 415 4.00 -28.71 11.20
N SER A 416 4.25 -27.58 10.52
CA SER A 416 5.55 -27.28 9.91
C SER A 416 6.66 -27.08 10.94
N ILE A 417 6.35 -26.44 12.08
CA ILE A 417 7.29 -26.32 13.21
C ILE A 417 7.59 -27.69 13.84
N LYS A 418 6.56 -28.50 14.12
CA LYS A 418 6.72 -29.86 14.69
C LYS A 418 7.57 -30.76 13.79
N LEU A 419 7.33 -30.73 12.48
CA LEU A 419 8.07 -31.51 11.49
C LEU A 419 9.41 -30.87 11.08
N ARG A 420 9.83 -29.78 11.74
CA ARG A 420 11.06 -29.03 11.44
C ARG A 420 11.18 -28.56 9.98
N GLN A 421 10.05 -28.44 9.27
CA GLN A 421 9.95 -27.91 7.90
C GLN A 421 9.96 -26.37 7.94
N ARG A 422 11.13 -25.81 8.21
CA ARG A 422 11.32 -24.37 8.44
C ARG A 422 10.85 -23.49 7.27
N ARG A 423 11.02 -23.96 6.03
CA ARG A 423 10.57 -23.22 4.83
C ARG A 423 9.04 -23.08 4.78
N ASN A 424 8.31 -24.16 5.05
CA ASN A 424 6.84 -24.14 5.07
C ASN A 424 6.29 -23.29 6.25
N ALA A 425 7.04 -23.19 7.35
CA ALA A 425 6.67 -22.36 8.49
C ALA A 425 6.69 -20.85 8.20
N VAL A 426 7.28 -20.39 7.09
CA VAL A 426 7.35 -18.97 6.73
C VAL A 426 6.00 -18.38 6.31
N ARG A 427 5.08 -19.23 5.84
CA ARG A 427 3.81 -18.79 5.25
C ARG A 427 2.92 -17.98 6.20
N LEU A 428 2.69 -18.47 7.42
CA LEU A 428 1.87 -17.74 8.40
C LEU A 428 2.53 -16.41 8.82
N PRO A 429 3.82 -16.36 9.19
CA PRO A 429 4.53 -15.09 9.43
C PRO A 429 4.43 -14.10 8.27
N LEU A 430 4.50 -14.55 7.02
CA LEU A 430 4.33 -13.68 5.85
C LEU A 430 2.91 -13.07 5.79
N ILE A 431 1.88 -13.87 6.03
CA ILE A 431 0.49 -13.39 6.07
C ILE A 431 0.25 -12.44 7.25
N LEU A 432 0.77 -12.78 8.43
CA LEU A 432 0.69 -11.92 9.61
C LEU A 432 1.42 -10.60 9.37
N MET A 433 2.60 -10.62 8.75
CA MET A 433 3.32 -9.43 8.35
C MET A 433 2.46 -8.53 7.46
N MET A 434 1.82 -9.09 6.42
CA MET A 434 0.92 -8.32 5.56
C MET A 434 -0.21 -7.69 6.37
N ILE A 435 -0.91 -8.47 7.21
CA ILE A 435 -1.99 -7.97 8.07
C ILE A 435 -1.50 -6.84 8.97
N THR A 436 -0.36 -7.00 9.64
CA THR A 436 0.21 -5.97 10.53
C THR A 436 0.61 -4.71 9.76
N ILE A 437 1.11 -4.84 8.53
CA ILE A 437 1.39 -3.71 7.63
C ILE A 437 0.10 -2.96 7.25
N GLY A 438 -0.99 -3.67 6.96
CA GLY A 438 -2.28 -3.05 6.68
C GLY A 438 -2.83 -2.31 7.90
N LEU A 439 -2.84 -2.99 9.06
CA LEU A 439 -3.32 -2.41 10.31
C LEU A 439 -2.47 -1.21 10.76
N SER A 440 -1.15 -1.21 10.54
CA SER A 440 -0.32 -0.07 10.89
C SER A 440 -0.71 1.19 10.14
N GLY A 441 -1.22 1.08 8.90
CA GLY A 441 -1.81 2.21 8.17
C GLY A 441 -2.98 2.83 8.93
N ILE A 442 -3.94 2.03 9.39
CA ILE A 442 -5.08 2.49 10.20
C ILE A 442 -4.61 3.15 11.51
N PHE A 443 -3.71 2.48 12.24
CA PHE A 443 -3.22 2.99 13.52
C PHE A 443 -2.46 4.31 13.39
N VAL A 444 -1.59 4.44 12.39
CA VAL A 444 -0.85 5.68 12.13
C VAL A 444 -1.80 6.82 11.76
N SER A 445 -2.90 6.53 11.06
CA SER A 445 -3.91 7.54 10.69
C SER A 445 -4.63 8.09 11.91
N ILE A 446 -5.21 7.20 12.73
CA ILE A 446 -6.00 7.60 13.90
C ILE A 446 -5.13 8.34 14.93
N VAL A 447 -3.94 7.81 15.21
CA VAL A 447 -3.06 8.38 16.25
C VAL A 447 -2.28 9.58 15.73
N GLY A 448 -1.99 9.62 14.43
CA GLY A 448 -1.16 10.65 13.80
C GLY A 448 -1.95 11.79 13.19
N ALA A 449 -3.22 11.63 12.82
CA ALA A 449 -4.00 12.65 12.12
C ALA A 449 -5.50 12.66 12.46
N GLY A 450 -5.96 11.82 13.39
CA GLY A 450 -7.41 11.71 13.68
C GLY A 450 -8.20 11.25 12.45
N ASP A 451 -9.33 11.90 12.17
CA ASP A 451 -10.19 11.59 11.03
C ASP A 451 -9.86 12.38 9.74
N ALA A 452 -8.96 13.36 9.81
CA ALA A 452 -8.76 14.38 8.77
C ALA A 452 -8.29 13.84 7.40
N ASP A 453 -7.63 12.69 7.38
CA ASP A 453 -7.04 12.08 6.16
C ASP A 453 -7.25 10.55 6.07
N LEU A 454 -8.25 9.99 6.78
CA LEU A 454 -8.47 8.54 6.90
C LEU A 454 -8.51 7.80 5.56
N ALA A 455 -9.35 8.27 4.63
CA ALA A 455 -9.57 7.59 3.35
C ALA A 455 -8.30 7.43 2.49
N LYS A 456 -7.30 8.30 2.64
CA LYS A 456 -6.03 8.20 1.90
C LYS A 456 -5.03 7.27 2.59
N HIS A 457 -4.99 7.30 3.91
CA HIS A 457 -4.04 6.48 4.67
C HIS A 457 -4.45 5.00 4.77
N GLU A 458 -5.70 4.69 4.44
CA GLU A 458 -6.23 3.33 4.45
C GLU A 458 -6.00 2.55 3.16
N PHE A 459 -5.42 3.17 2.11
CA PHE A 459 -5.07 2.47 0.87
C PHE A 459 -4.16 1.25 1.14
N LEU A 460 -3.23 1.36 2.09
CA LEU A 460 -2.37 0.23 2.43
C LEU A 460 -3.17 -0.92 3.06
N PHE A 461 -4.13 -0.61 3.94
CA PHE A 461 -5.02 -1.60 4.53
C PHE A 461 -5.92 -2.25 3.46
N THR A 462 -6.58 -1.44 2.62
CA THR A 462 -7.50 -1.93 1.59
C THR A 462 -6.81 -2.90 0.64
N LEU A 463 -5.57 -2.58 0.24
CA LEU A 463 -4.72 -3.43 -0.58
C LEU A 463 -4.29 -4.72 0.14
N VAL A 464 -3.81 -4.62 1.38
CA VAL A 464 -3.43 -5.80 2.18
C VAL A 464 -4.61 -6.74 2.36
N PHE A 465 -5.78 -6.19 2.68
CA PHE A 465 -7.02 -6.95 2.83
C PHE A 465 -7.33 -7.74 1.55
N ASP A 466 -7.22 -7.09 0.39
CA ASP A 466 -7.49 -7.73 -0.91
C ASP A 466 -6.46 -8.80 -1.24
N LEU A 467 -5.16 -8.51 -1.03
CA LEU A 467 -4.09 -9.47 -1.29
C LEU A 467 -4.18 -10.69 -0.38
N VAL A 468 -4.37 -10.51 0.93
CA VAL A 468 -4.48 -11.63 1.89
C VAL A 468 -5.75 -12.44 1.62
N THR A 469 -6.86 -11.79 1.29
CA THR A 469 -8.11 -12.46 0.92
C THR A 469 -7.95 -13.25 -0.37
N LEU A 470 -7.33 -12.66 -1.40
CA LEU A 470 -7.00 -13.35 -2.65
C LEU A 470 -6.08 -14.55 -2.42
N ILE A 471 -5.00 -14.40 -1.65
CA ILE A 471 -4.09 -15.51 -1.31
C ILE A 471 -4.87 -16.65 -0.65
N THR A 472 -5.74 -16.32 0.30
CA THR A 472 -6.56 -17.30 1.03
C THR A 472 -7.55 -18.03 0.12
N ILE A 473 -8.27 -17.31 -0.74
CA ILE A 473 -9.18 -17.89 -1.73
C ILE A 473 -8.41 -18.77 -2.73
N CYS A 474 -7.25 -18.31 -3.21
CA CYS A 474 -6.40 -19.08 -4.12
C CYS A 474 -5.90 -20.37 -3.47
N ASP A 475 -5.51 -20.31 -2.21
CA ASP A 475 -5.07 -21.46 -1.44
C ASP A 475 -6.22 -22.46 -1.17
N LEU A 476 -7.46 -21.97 -1.00
CA LEU A 476 -8.67 -22.81 -0.96
C LEU A 476 -8.91 -23.51 -2.30
N ILE A 477 -8.89 -22.77 -3.41
CA ILE A 477 -9.05 -23.33 -4.77
C ILE A 477 -7.96 -24.38 -5.05
N ALA A 478 -6.74 -24.09 -4.61
CA ALA A 478 -5.60 -24.99 -4.78
C ALA A 478 -5.62 -26.19 -3.83
N LYS A 479 -6.50 -26.20 -2.81
CA LYS A 479 -6.56 -27.17 -1.70
C LYS A 479 -5.26 -27.22 -0.88
N ARG A 480 -4.63 -26.07 -0.65
CA ARG A 480 -3.28 -25.93 -0.04
C ARG A 480 -3.27 -25.40 1.38
N LEU A 481 -4.43 -25.11 1.98
CA LEU A 481 -4.45 -24.57 3.35
C LEU A 481 -3.81 -25.53 4.37
N TRP A 482 -4.08 -26.83 4.23
CA TRP A 482 -3.63 -27.85 5.19
C TRP A 482 -2.67 -28.90 4.60
N ILE A 483 -2.43 -28.87 3.30
CA ILE A 483 -1.51 -29.78 2.61
C ILE A 483 -0.12 -29.16 2.59
N GLN A 484 0.88 -29.91 3.05
CA GLN A 484 2.28 -29.49 2.98
C GLN A 484 2.80 -29.71 1.56
N GLU A 485 3.49 -28.69 1.02
CA GLU A 485 4.36 -28.91 -0.13
C GLU A 485 5.58 -29.69 0.38
N VAL A 486 5.63 -30.98 0.07
CA VAL A 486 6.76 -31.85 0.41
C VAL A 486 7.95 -31.44 -0.45
N GLU A 487 9.11 -31.21 0.18
CA GLU A 487 10.39 -31.06 -0.52
C GLU A 487 10.77 -32.42 -1.12
N GLU A 488 10.51 -32.63 -2.41
CA GLU A 488 10.87 -33.87 -3.15
C GLU A 488 12.39 -34.16 -3.14
N ASP A 489 13.24 -33.20 -2.74
CA ASP A 489 14.69 -33.37 -2.71
C ASP A 489 15.22 -34.25 -1.56
N ALA A 490 14.43 -34.47 -0.49
CA ALA A 490 14.87 -35.28 0.65
C ALA A 490 14.62 -36.78 0.47
N ASP A 491 13.47 -37.16 -0.11
CA ASP A 491 13.08 -38.56 -0.25
C ASP A 491 13.78 -39.26 -1.42
N ILE A 492 14.14 -38.55 -2.49
CA ILE A 492 14.92 -39.15 -3.59
C ILE A 492 16.34 -39.52 -3.13
N LYS A 493 16.96 -38.72 -2.25
CA LYS A 493 18.27 -39.06 -1.68
C LYS A 493 18.21 -40.15 -0.61
N ALA A 494 17.10 -40.23 0.14
CA ALA A 494 16.90 -41.32 1.10
C ALA A 494 16.60 -42.66 0.40
N MET A 495 15.88 -42.64 -0.72
CA MET A 495 15.62 -43.84 -1.54
C MET A 495 16.84 -44.27 -2.35
N GLN A 496 17.67 -43.35 -2.84
CA GLN A 496 18.89 -43.67 -3.60
C GLN A 496 20.10 -44.01 -2.71
N GLY A 497 20.05 -43.73 -1.40
CA GLY A 497 21.13 -44.05 -0.45
C GLY A 497 20.95 -45.38 0.31
N GLY A 498 19.86 -46.11 0.06
CA GLY A 498 19.47 -47.30 0.81
C GLY A 498 19.90 -48.65 0.21
N GLU A 499 20.39 -48.69 -1.03
CA GLU A 499 20.81 -49.93 -1.68
C GLU A 499 22.27 -49.84 -2.14
N PHE A 500 23.06 -50.86 -1.77
CA PHE A 500 24.49 -51.12 -1.99
C PHE A 500 25.43 -50.91 -0.80
N ARG A 501 25.29 -51.80 0.18
CA ARG A 501 26.43 -52.48 0.83
C ARG A 501 26.07 -53.96 1.02
N ALA A 502 26.47 -54.78 0.05
CA ALA A 502 26.72 -56.20 0.24
C ALA A 502 28.16 -56.37 0.73
#